data_AF-A0AAQ4FH90-F1
#
_entry.id   AF-A0AAQ4FH90-F1
#
_cell.length_a   1.000
_cell.length_b   1.000
_cell.length_c   1.000
_cell.angle_alpha   90.00
_cell.angle_beta   90.00
_cell.angle_gamma   90.00
#
_symmetry.space_group_name_H-M   'P 1'
#
loop_
_entity.id
_entity.type
_entity.pdbx_description
1 polymer ?
#
loop_
_entity_poly.entity_id
_entity_poly.type
_entity_poly.pdbx_seq_one_letter_code
_entity_poly.pdbx_strand_id
1 'polypeptide(L)'
;MSCFLLPGLAIQWGPIGDVGVLHELLGTDVEFDGCAPQRISSCLEVLDHLLNQSQPVVSSLVKAEHSAKHGQKGSKTRDLAQTVAHIFGVKEPSNINPNLSLSELGMDSLMGVAVRRALEQEHGLTLSVLEIRRLTFARLREMSRVESVAGSDSTAA
;
A
#
# COMPACT_ATOMS: atom_id res chain seq x y z
N MET A 1 -47.47 20.36 -3.93
CA MET A 1 -46.79 19.22 -3.27
C MET A 1 -45.46 19.03 -3.96
N SER A 2 -44.42 19.69 -3.47
CA SER A 2 -43.07 19.53 -4.01
C SER A 2 -42.48 18.27 -3.40
N CYS A 3 -42.17 17.28 -4.25
CA CYS A 3 -41.53 16.04 -3.85
C CYS A 3 -40.15 16.38 -3.26
N PHE A 4 -40.00 16.31 -1.94
CA PHE A 4 -38.71 16.40 -1.24
C PHE A 4 -37.97 15.07 -1.45
N LEU A 5 -37.47 14.83 -2.65
CA LEU A 5 -36.38 13.89 -2.84
C LEU A 5 -35.13 14.58 -2.29
N LEU A 6 -34.54 14.02 -1.23
CA LEU A 6 -33.18 14.40 -0.84
C LEU A 6 -32.30 14.11 -2.06
N PRO A 7 -31.59 15.10 -2.62
CA PRO A 7 -30.67 14.86 -3.71
C PRO A 7 -29.66 13.81 -3.26
N GLY A 8 -29.53 12.73 -4.03
CA GLY A 8 -28.51 11.71 -3.76
C GLY A 8 -27.13 12.33 -3.89
N LEU A 9 -26.33 12.25 -2.83
CA LEU A 9 -24.95 12.72 -2.80
C LEU A 9 -23.99 11.51 -2.85
N ALA A 10 -23.11 11.50 -3.84
CA ALA A 10 -22.01 10.54 -3.91
C ALA A 10 -20.71 11.22 -3.49
N ILE A 11 -20.03 10.64 -2.49
CA ILE A 11 -18.74 11.14 -1.99
C ILE A 11 -17.66 10.11 -2.30
N GLN A 12 -16.67 10.52 -3.08
CA GLN A 12 -15.45 9.75 -3.28
C GLN A 12 -14.40 10.14 -2.23
N TRP A 13 -14.09 9.20 -1.34
CA TRP A 13 -13.05 9.35 -0.33
C TRP A 13 -11.69 8.87 -0.83
N GLY A 14 -10.64 9.62 -0.46
CA GLY A 14 -9.27 9.13 -0.50
C GLY A 14 -9.00 8.07 0.59
N PRO A 15 -7.78 7.50 0.63
CA PRO A 15 -7.39 6.52 1.63
C PRO A 15 -7.57 7.07 3.06
N ILE A 16 -8.16 6.26 3.95
CA ILE A 16 -8.32 6.61 5.37
C ILE A 16 -7.31 5.81 6.19
N GLY A 17 -6.47 6.52 6.94
CA GLY A 17 -5.23 6.01 7.48
C GLY A 17 -5.25 5.54 8.92
N ASP A 18 -6.35 5.72 9.66
CA ASP A 18 -6.47 5.42 11.08
C ASP A 18 -7.60 4.44 11.40
N VAL A 19 -8.24 3.89 10.36
CA VAL A 19 -9.29 2.88 10.48
C VAL A 19 -9.12 1.79 9.42
N GLY A 20 -9.53 0.57 9.76
CA GLY A 20 -9.61 -0.55 8.83
C GLY A 20 -8.30 -1.28 8.56
N VAL A 21 -8.41 -2.32 7.73
CA VAL A 21 -7.35 -3.30 7.44
C VAL A 21 -6.13 -2.65 6.76
N LEU A 22 -6.32 -1.56 6.03
CA LEU A 22 -5.22 -0.84 5.37
C LEU A 22 -4.24 -0.23 6.39
N HIS A 23 -4.77 0.36 7.48
CA HIS A 23 -3.93 0.89 8.56
C HIS A 23 -3.11 -0.22 9.24
N GLU A 24 -3.73 -1.38 9.48
CA GLU A 24 -3.07 -2.52 10.12
C GLU A 24 -1.94 -3.12 9.28
N LEU A 25 -2.16 -3.22 7.96
CA LEU A 25 -1.21 -3.84 7.03
C LEU A 25 -0.05 -2.93 6.63
N LEU A 26 -0.31 -1.62 6.51
CA LEU A 26 0.58 -0.69 5.84
C LEU A 26 0.98 0.52 6.70
N GLY A 27 0.29 0.77 7.82
CA GLY A 27 0.55 1.92 8.69
C GLY A 27 0.06 3.25 8.12
N THR A 28 0.45 4.36 8.75
CA THR A 28 -0.07 5.71 8.45
C THR A 28 0.65 6.46 7.34
N ASP A 29 1.82 5.98 6.89
CA ASP A 29 2.70 6.73 5.97
C ASP A 29 2.64 6.21 4.53
N VAL A 30 1.62 5.42 4.18
CA VAL A 30 1.54 4.80 2.86
C VAL A 30 0.70 5.62 1.91
N GLU A 31 1.36 6.19 0.92
CA GLU A 31 0.73 6.89 -0.19
C GLU A 31 -0.02 5.90 -1.08
N PHE A 32 -1.29 6.20 -1.37
CA PHE A 32 -2.10 5.41 -2.28
C PHE A 32 -2.43 6.26 -3.50
N ASP A 33 -1.88 5.88 -4.66
CA ASP A 33 -2.18 6.53 -5.94
C ASP A 33 -1.94 8.05 -5.93
N GLY A 34 -0.85 8.50 -5.28
CA GLY A 34 -0.53 9.92 -5.13
C GLY A 34 -1.39 10.67 -4.11
N CYS A 35 -2.19 9.95 -3.31
CA CYS A 35 -2.94 10.49 -2.18
C CYS A 35 -2.31 10.07 -0.85
N ALA A 36 -2.18 11.02 0.07
CA ALA A 36 -1.82 10.74 1.45
C ALA A 36 -3.06 10.23 2.21
N PRO A 37 -2.89 9.28 3.15
CA PRO A 37 -3.98 8.82 3.98
C PRO A 37 -4.42 9.92 4.96
N GLN A 38 -5.73 10.12 5.06
CA GLN A 38 -6.34 11.09 5.98
C GLN A 38 -6.94 10.40 7.21
N ARG A 39 -7.04 11.11 8.34
CA ARG A 39 -7.70 10.60 9.54
C ARG A 39 -9.21 10.60 9.38
N ILE A 40 -9.90 9.61 9.96
CA ILE A 40 -11.36 9.53 9.96
C ILE A 40 -11.99 10.79 10.55
N SER A 41 -11.36 11.40 11.56
CA SER A 41 -11.83 12.67 12.15
C SER A 41 -11.87 13.79 11.11
N SER A 42 -10.84 13.90 10.25
CA SER A 42 -10.79 14.88 9.17
C SER A 42 -11.87 14.61 8.12
N CYS A 43 -12.15 13.35 7.79
CA CYS A 43 -13.26 12.99 6.89
C CYS A 43 -14.60 13.47 7.47
N LEU A 44 -14.85 13.22 8.75
CA LEU A 44 -16.10 13.57 9.41
C LEU A 44 -16.30 15.08 9.55
N GLU A 45 -15.23 15.86 9.77
CA GLU A 45 -15.29 17.33 9.77
C GLU A 45 -15.71 17.90 8.40
N VAL A 46 -15.21 17.31 7.32
CA VAL A 46 -15.54 17.73 5.95
C VAL A 46 -16.92 17.21 5.52
N LEU A 47 -17.40 16.11 6.09
CA LEU A 47 -18.69 15.50 5.72
C LEU A 47 -19.86 16.48 5.87
N ASP A 48 -19.93 17.24 6.97
CA ASP A 48 -20.99 18.25 7.17
C ASP A 48 -20.97 19.33 6.08
N HIS A 49 -19.75 19.73 5.67
CA HIS A 49 -19.59 20.67 4.57
C HIS A 49 -20.06 20.08 3.25
N LEU A 50 -19.78 18.79 2.97
CA LEU A 50 -20.17 18.12 1.73
C LEU A 50 -21.68 17.89 1.64
N LEU A 51 -22.33 17.55 2.76
CA LEU A 51 -23.77 17.32 2.83
C LEU A 51 -24.60 18.57 2.56
N ASN A 52 -24.05 19.75 2.85
CA ASN A 52 -24.70 21.05 2.63
C ASN A 52 -24.45 21.62 1.22
N GLN A 53 -23.79 20.88 0.32
CA GLN A 53 -23.44 21.36 -1.01
C GLN A 53 -24.54 21.00 -2.02
N SER A 54 -24.67 21.83 -3.06
CA SER A 54 -25.64 21.61 -4.16
C SER A 54 -25.19 20.54 -5.18
N GLN A 55 -23.92 20.15 -5.12
CA GLN A 55 -23.25 19.29 -6.09
C GLN A 55 -23.55 17.82 -5.77
N PRO A 56 -24.10 17.02 -6.71
CA PRO A 56 -24.48 15.63 -6.44
C PRO A 56 -23.30 14.66 -6.34
N VAL A 57 -22.11 15.06 -6.82
CA VAL A 57 -20.89 14.24 -6.79
C VAL A 57 -19.74 15.11 -6.31
N VAL A 58 -19.07 14.66 -5.26
CA VAL A 58 -17.95 15.38 -4.62
C VAL A 58 -16.82 14.41 -4.26
N SER A 59 -15.61 14.92 -4.07
CA SER A 59 -14.47 14.11 -3.64
C SER A 59 -13.67 14.83 -2.55
N SER A 60 -13.20 14.06 -1.58
CA SER A 60 -12.32 14.52 -0.50
C SER A 60 -11.11 13.61 -0.39
N LEU A 61 -9.94 14.16 -0.73
CA LEU A 61 -8.65 13.47 -0.75
C LEU A 61 -7.54 14.45 -0.39
N VAL A 62 -6.49 13.93 0.24
CA VAL A 62 -5.27 14.70 0.54
C VAL A 62 -4.21 14.32 -0.48
N LYS A 63 -3.71 15.31 -1.22
CA LYS A 63 -2.61 15.08 -2.17
C LYS A 63 -1.36 14.67 -1.41
N ALA A 64 -0.68 13.62 -1.85
CA ALA A 64 0.62 13.27 -1.31
C ALA A 64 1.60 14.40 -1.63
N GLU A 65 2.18 14.98 -0.57
CA GLU A 65 3.31 15.87 -0.74
C GLU A 65 4.51 15.01 -1.11
N HIS A 66 4.87 14.99 -2.39
CA HIS A 66 6.19 14.57 -2.86
C HIS A 66 7.24 15.57 -2.33
N SER A 67 7.41 15.59 -1.02
CA SER A 67 8.65 16.06 -0.44
C SER A 67 9.70 15.09 -0.98
N ALA A 68 10.62 15.62 -1.77
CA ALA A 68 11.81 14.92 -2.19
C ALA A 68 12.60 14.50 -0.93
N LYS A 69 12.17 13.43 -0.25
CA LYS A 69 12.93 12.74 0.78
C LYS A 69 13.96 11.88 0.08
N HIS A 70 14.79 12.56 -0.69
CA HIS A 70 16.13 12.13 -1.01
C HIS A 70 16.93 12.35 0.28
N GLY A 71 17.10 11.31 1.08
CA GLY A 71 18.01 11.36 2.22
C GLY A 71 17.56 10.58 3.45
N GLN A 72 18.23 9.43 3.66
CA GLN A 72 18.47 8.80 4.97
C GLN A 72 17.27 8.19 5.71
N LYS A 73 16.81 7.02 5.25
CA LYS A 73 16.79 5.86 6.16
C LYS A 73 17.90 4.94 5.69
N GLY A 74 18.95 4.82 6.51
CA GLY A 74 20.20 4.18 6.13
C GLY A 74 20.00 2.81 5.50
N SER A 75 20.85 2.54 4.50
CA SER A 75 21.16 1.26 3.89
C SER A 75 20.84 0.05 4.80
N LYS A 76 19.58 -0.37 4.72
CA LYS A 76 19.12 -1.73 4.95
C LYS A 76 18.02 -1.87 3.92
N THR A 77 18.36 -2.42 2.75
CA THR A 77 17.38 -3.12 1.93
C THR A 77 16.55 -3.97 2.90
N ARG A 78 15.33 -3.53 3.21
CA ARG A 78 14.44 -4.37 4.02
C ARG A 78 14.27 -5.64 3.24
N ASP A 79 14.43 -6.78 3.89
CA ASP A 79 14.24 -8.05 3.22
C ASP A 79 12.79 -8.11 2.75
N LEU A 80 12.56 -8.16 1.44
CA LEU A 80 11.24 -8.24 0.84
C LEU A 80 10.40 -9.35 1.47
N ALA A 81 11.03 -10.48 1.79
CA ALA A 81 10.40 -11.59 2.47
C ALA A 81 9.92 -11.20 3.88
N GLN A 82 10.66 -10.36 4.61
CA GLN A 82 10.23 -9.83 5.90
C GLN A 82 9.06 -8.84 5.75
N THR A 83 9.09 -7.94 4.76
CA THR A 83 7.97 -7.02 4.48
C THR A 83 6.70 -7.80 4.13
N VAL A 84 6.79 -8.81 3.26
CA VAL A 84 5.65 -9.66 2.91
C VAL A 84 5.19 -10.50 4.11
N ALA A 85 6.09 -11.07 4.92
CA ALA A 85 5.70 -11.76 6.15
C ALA A 85 4.89 -10.86 7.10
N HIS A 86 5.28 -9.59 7.22
CA HIS A 86 4.57 -8.62 8.04
C HIS A 86 3.15 -8.34 7.53
N ILE A 87 2.97 -8.22 6.20
CA ILE A 87 1.63 -8.09 5.57
C ILE A 87 0.76 -9.31 5.90
N PHE A 88 1.34 -10.50 6.01
CA PHE A 88 0.62 -11.71 6.44
C PHE A 88 0.45 -11.83 7.97
N GLY A 89 0.86 -10.83 8.74
CA GLY A 89 0.77 -10.83 10.21
C GLY A 89 1.78 -11.77 10.88
N VAL A 90 2.78 -12.27 10.15
CA VAL A 90 3.79 -13.21 10.65
C VAL A 90 5.05 -12.45 11.05
N LYS A 91 5.54 -12.69 12.28
CA LYS A 91 6.74 -12.00 12.82
C LYS A 91 8.04 -12.46 12.16
N GLU A 92 8.11 -13.75 11.80
CA GLU A 92 9.33 -14.38 11.27
C GLU A 92 9.03 -15.13 9.96
N PRO A 93 9.65 -14.76 8.82
CA PRO A 93 9.42 -15.42 7.53
C PRO A 93 9.87 -16.89 7.53
N SER A 94 10.73 -17.29 8.48
CA SER A 94 11.19 -18.67 8.67
C SER A 94 10.07 -19.65 9.06
N ASN A 95 8.96 -19.15 9.60
CA ASN A 95 7.82 -19.98 10.01
C ASN A 95 6.83 -20.26 8.86
N ILE A 96 7.10 -19.71 7.67
CA ILE A 96 6.27 -19.87 6.49
C ILE A 96 6.92 -20.92 5.58
N ASN A 97 6.10 -21.83 5.03
CA ASN A 97 6.60 -22.78 4.04
C ASN A 97 7.07 -22.02 2.79
N PRO A 98 8.38 -22.07 2.44
CA PRO A 98 8.94 -21.22 1.39
C PRO A 98 8.48 -21.59 -0.02
N ASN A 99 7.89 -22.77 -0.19
CA ASN A 99 7.46 -23.31 -1.49
C ASN A 99 5.99 -23.05 -1.79
N LEU A 100 5.19 -22.64 -0.80
CA LEU A 100 3.79 -22.28 -1.02
C LEU A 100 3.71 -20.93 -1.73
N SER A 101 2.78 -20.82 -2.67
CA SER A 101 2.46 -19.56 -3.32
C SER A 101 1.76 -18.60 -2.36
N LEU A 102 1.87 -17.29 -2.61
CA LEU A 102 1.15 -16.28 -1.82
C LEU A 102 -0.36 -16.54 -1.86
N SER A 103 -0.91 -17.01 -2.99
CA SER A 103 -2.32 -17.39 -3.07
C SER A 103 -2.70 -18.55 -2.15
N GLU A 104 -1.84 -19.56 -1.99
CA GLU A 104 -2.10 -20.70 -1.10
C GLU A 104 -1.90 -20.35 0.37
N LEU A 105 -1.06 -19.35 0.65
CA LEU A 105 -0.85 -18.81 2.00
C LEU A 105 -2.01 -17.91 2.47
N GLY A 106 -3.02 -17.67 1.62
CA GLY A 106 -4.19 -16.88 1.96
C GLY A 106 -4.09 -15.40 1.58
N MET A 107 -3.30 -15.06 0.54
CA MET A 107 -3.29 -13.69 0.01
C MET A 107 -4.67 -13.30 -0.52
N ASP A 108 -5.29 -12.32 0.13
CA ASP A 108 -6.55 -11.73 -0.33
C ASP A 108 -6.32 -10.55 -1.29
N SER A 109 -7.40 -9.90 -1.72
CA SER A 109 -7.35 -8.77 -2.64
C SER A 109 -6.62 -7.54 -2.06
N LEU A 110 -6.72 -7.28 -0.75
CA LEU A 110 -6.08 -6.13 -0.09
C LEU A 110 -4.59 -6.39 0.15
N MET A 111 -4.26 -7.59 0.64
CA MET A 111 -2.88 -8.05 0.79
C MET A 111 -2.17 -8.07 -0.55
N GLY A 112 -2.84 -8.48 -1.63
CA GLY A 112 -2.27 -8.43 -2.98
C GLY A 112 -1.90 -7.02 -3.43
N VAL A 113 -2.69 -6.01 -3.06
CA VAL A 113 -2.37 -4.60 -3.31
C VAL A 113 -1.20 -4.15 -2.44
N ALA A 114 -1.17 -4.54 -1.16
CA ALA A 114 -0.06 -4.23 -0.25
C ALA A 114 1.27 -4.84 -0.74
N VAL A 115 1.28 -6.11 -1.15
CA VAL A 115 2.46 -6.79 -1.70
C VAL A 115 2.91 -6.13 -3.02
N ARG A 116 1.97 -5.79 -3.91
CA ARG A 116 2.31 -5.06 -5.15
C ARG A 116 3.00 -3.74 -4.84
N ARG A 117 2.47 -2.97 -3.88
CA ARG A 117 3.06 -1.70 -3.47
C ARG A 117 4.45 -1.88 -2.86
N ALA A 118 4.65 -2.90 -2.02
CA ALA A 118 5.97 -3.20 -1.47
C ALA A 118 6.99 -3.51 -2.59
N LEU A 119 6.61 -4.30 -3.59
CA LEU A 119 7.44 -4.60 -4.76
C LEU A 119 7.76 -3.34 -5.60
N GLU A 120 6.77 -2.47 -5.83
CA GLU A 120 6.94 -1.24 -6.61
C GLU A 120 7.81 -0.21 -5.88
N GLN A 121 7.63 -0.04 -4.57
CA GLN A 121 8.29 1.02 -3.79
C GLN A 121 9.68 0.62 -3.27
N GLU A 122 9.85 -0.61 -2.78
CA GLU A 122 11.12 -1.06 -2.20
C GLU A 122 12.09 -1.57 -3.27
N HIS A 123 11.58 -2.11 -4.38
CA HIS A 123 12.36 -2.82 -5.40
C HIS A 123 12.16 -2.28 -6.83
N GLY A 124 11.23 -1.34 -7.05
CA GLY A 124 10.94 -0.83 -8.40
C GLY A 124 10.37 -1.89 -9.35
N LEU A 125 9.85 -3.00 -8.84
CA LEU A 125 9.37 -4.13 -9.64
C LEU A 125 7.87 -4.02 -9.89
N THR A 126 7.49 -3.88 -11.16
CA THR A 126 6.09 -3.88 -11.58
C THR A 126 5.69 -5.29 -12.03
N LEU A 127 4.93 -5.99 -11.17
CA LEU A 127 4.39 -7.33 -11.47
C LEU A 127 2.86 -7.28 -11.58
N SER A 128 2.29 -8.14 -12.43
CA SER A 128 0.84 -8.32 -12.52
C SER A 128 0.28 -9.04 -11.28
N VAL A 129 -1.01 -8.87 -11.01
CA VAL A 129 -1.70 -9.54 -9.90
C VAL A 129 -1.60 -11.07 -9.99
N LEU A 130 -1.60 -11.63 -11.20
CA LEU A 130 -1.46 -13.07 -11.43
C LEU A 130 -0.04 -13.57 -11.10
N GLU A 131 0.99 -12.78 -11.44
CA GLU A 131 2.37 -13.10 -11.08
C GLU A 131 2.55 -13.04 -9.57
N ILE A 132 2.03 -11.99 -8.92
CA ILE A 132 2.09 -11.83 -7.46
C ILE A 132 1.44 -13.02 -6.76
N ARG A 133 0.28 -13.49 -7.24
CA ARG A 133 -0.39 -14.68 -6.68
C ARG A 133 0.49 -15.94 -6.69
N ARG A 134 1.32 -16.10 -7.73
CA ARG A 134 2.21 -17.25 -7.92
C ARG A 134 3.58 -17.09 -7.25
N LEU A 135 3.89 -15.92 -6.68
CA LEU A 135 5.14 -15.72 -5.96
C LEU A 135 5.21 -16.62 -4.74
N THR A 136 6.42 -17.00 -4.35
CA THR A 136 6.71 -17.80 -3.16
C THR A 136 7.74 -17.06 -2.30
N PHE A 137 7.81 -17.39 -1.01
CA PHE A 137 8.84 -16.82 -0.12
C PHE A 137 10.27 -17.22 -0.53
N ALA A 138 10.44 -18.35 -1.22
CA ALA A 138 11.71 -18.67 -1.87
C ALA A 138 12.08 -17.63 -2.93
N ARG A 139 11.14 -17.29 -3.82
CA ARG A 139 11.37 -16.33 -4.90
C ARG A 139 11.57 -14.90 -4.40
N LEU A 140 10.82 -14.48 -3.37
CA LEU A 140 10.98 -13.17 -2.74
C LEU A 140 12.38 -12.99 -2.15
N ARG A 141 12.96 -14.03 -1.53
CA ARG A 141 14.35 -14.02 -1.01
C ARG A 141 15.41 -14.00 -2.10
N GLU A 142 15.14 -14.61 -3.25
CA GLU A 142 16.03 -14.50 -4.41
C GLU A 142 16.02 -13.07 -4.96
N MET A 143 14.85 -12.46 -5.07
CA MET A 143 14.69 -11.08 -5.52
C MET A 143 15.40 -10.08 -4.59
N SER A 144 15.30 -10.26 -3.27
CA SER A 144 16.01 -9.40 -2.31
C SER A 144 17.54 -9.56 -2.35
N ARG A 145 18.05 -10.71 -2.80
CA ARG A 145 19.49 -10.95 -3.00
C ARG A 145 20.04 -10.35 -4.29
N VAL A 146 19.32 -10.44 -5.40
CA VAL A 146 19.82 -9.99 -6.72
C VAL A 146 20.13 -8.49 -6.74
N GLU A 147 19.37 -7.67 -6.02
CA GLU A 147 19.64 -6.23 -5.91
C GLU A 147 20.88 -5.90 -5.07
N SER A 148 21.27 -6.76 -4.12
CA SER A 148 22.50 -6.57 -3.35
C SER A 148 23.77 -6.81 -4.16
N VAL A 149 23.68 -7.58 -5.26
CA VAL A 149 24.82 -7.92 -6.12
C VAL A 149 25.02 -6.90 -7.25
N ALA A 150 23.93 -6.31 -7.75
CA ALA A 150 24.00 -5.28 -8.81
C ALA A 150 24.64 -3.95 -8.36
N GLY A 151 24.84 -3.73 -7.06
CA GLY A 151 25.53 -2.56 -6.50
C GLY A 151 27.06 -2.69 -6.36
N SER A 152 27.68 -3.81 -6.80
CA SER A 152 29.11 -4.08 -6.56
C SER A 152 30.04 -4.03 -7.78
N ASP A 153 29.55 -3.67 -8.97
CA ASP A 153 30.39 -3.59 -10.20
C ASP A 153 30.42 -2.18 -10.83
N SER A 154 30.75 -1.15 -10.04
CA SER A 154 31.20 0.15 -10.61
C SER A 154 32.21 0.88 -9.73
N THR A 155 33.31 0.22 -9.35
CA THR A 155 34.54 0.94 -9.02
C THR A 155 35.77 0.06 -9.27
N ALA A 156 36.24 -0.01 -10.51
CA ALA A 156 37.63 -0.37 -10.81
C ALA A 156 38.04 0.11 -12.20
N ALA A 157 38.95 1.10 -12.18
CA ALA A 157 39.95 1.49 -13.19
C ALA A 157 39.49 1.85 -14.62
#